data_AF-A0A847CFZ3-F1
#
_entry.id   AF-A0A847CFZ3-F1
#
_cell.length_a   1.000
_cell.length_b   1.000
_cell.length_c   1.000
_cell.angle_alpha   90.00
_cell.angle_beta   90.00
_cell.angle_gamma   90.00
#
_symmetry.space_group_name_H-M   'P 1'
#
loop_
_entity.id
_entity.type
_entity.pdbx_description
1 polymer ?
#
loop_
_entity_poly.entity_id
_entity_poly.type
_entity_poly.pdbx_seq_one_letter_code
_entity_poly.pdbx_strand_id
1 'polypeptide(L)'
;MMNSLEQILENINKLSQTDLDRLLSLLADKNTKTEIFDHFVENKRFKKGIVCPHCKSTSTVRNGLNKLTQRYICKGCRKSFTVRTNTITASSKKSLVVWKKFLSKNVPIRNALPIRLTE
;
A
#
# COMPACT_ATOMS: atom_id res chain seq x y z
N MET A 1 24.95 20.54 -12.15
CA MET A 1 25.24 19.17 -12.62
C MET A 1 23.99 18.36 -12.37
N MET A 2 23.33 17.89 -13.44
CA MET A 2 22.02 17.23 -13.34
C MET A 2 22.21 15.86 -12.71
N ASN A 3 21.50 15.56 -11.62
CA ASN A 3 21.63 14.26 -10.97
C ASN A 3 20.90 13.17 -11.80
N SER A 4 21.23 11.90 -11.58
CA SER A 4 20.67 10.79 -12.35
C SER A 4 19.14 10.71 -12.30
N LEU A 5 18.52 11.20 -11.24
CA LEU A 5 17.06 11.23 -11.04
C LEU A 5 16.40 12.32 -11.91
N GLU A 6 17.04 13.48 -12.05
CA GLU A 6 16.58 14.56 -12.93
C GLU A 6 16.64 14.15 -14.40
N GLN A 7 17.70 13.46 -14.80
CA GLN A 7 17.84 12.93 -16.17
C GLN A 7 16.76 11.88 -16.50
N ILE A 8 16.41 11.02 -15.54
CA ILE A 8 15.33 10.03 -15.72
C ILE A 8 13.98 10.73 -15.93
N LEU A 9 13.67 11.75 -15.12
CA LEU A 9 12.42 12.49 -15.25
C LEU A 9 12.28 13.18 -16.61
N GLU A 10 13.36 13.77 -17.10
CA GLU A 10 13.38 14.42 -18.41
C GLU A 10 13.12 13.41 -19.55
N ASN A 11 13.71 12.22 -19.45
CA ASN A 11 13.51 11.16 -20.44
C ASN A 11 12.08 10.59 -20.41
N ILE A 12 11.47 10.47 -19.23
CA ILE A 12 10.07 10.02 -19.09
C ILE A 12 9.12 10.99 -19.81
N ASN A 13 9.37 12.31 -19.71
CA ASN A 13 8.54 13.32 -20.35
C ASN A 13 8.63 13.32 -21.89
N LYS A 14 9.66 12.69 -22.46
CA LYS A 14 9.86 12.57 -23.91
C LYS A 14 9.24 11.30 -24.51
N LEU A 15 8.70 10.41 -23.68
CA LEU A 15 8.14 9.14 -24.14
C LEU A 15 6.81 9.35 -24.87
N SER A 16 6.58 8.52 -25.89
CA SER A 16 5.25 8.36 -26.47
C SER A 16 4.31 7.73 -25.44
N GLN A 17 3.00 7.93 -25.60
CA GLN A 17 2.01 7.30 -24.71
C GLN A 17 2.14 5.77 -24.68
N THR A 18 2.44 5.16 -25.84
CA THR A 18 2.65 3.71 -25.96
C THR A 18 3.89 3.24 -25.20
N ASP A 19 5.00 3.96 -25.31
CA ASP A 19 6.24 3.61 -24.59
C ASP A 19 6.11 3.85 -23.09
N LEU A 20 5.36 4.89 -22.70
CA LEU A 20 5.01 5.13 -21.31
C LEU A 20 4.19 3.97 -20.72
N ASP A 21 3.19 3.47 -21.45
CA ASP A 21 2.38 2.31 -21.03
C ASP A 21 3.22 1.02 -20.95
N ARG A 22 4.16 0.84 -21.88
CA ARG A 22 5.12 -0.28 -21.87
C ARG A 22 6.07 -0.20 -20.68
N LEU A 23 6.60 0.99 -20.39
CA LEU A 23 7.46 1.25 -19.23
C LEU A 23 6.70 0.98 -17.92
N LEU A 24 5.47 1.47 -17.79
CA LEU A 24 4.61 1.21 -16.64
C LEU A 24 4.38 -0.29 -16.43
N SER A 25 4.19 -1.04 -17.51
CA SER A 25 4.03 -2.50 -17.45
C SER A 25 5.30 -3.19 -16.95
N LEU A 26 6.48 -2.84 -17.51
CA LEU A 26 7.76 -3.39 -17.09
C LEU A 26 8.11 -3.05 -15.63
N LEU A 27 7.79 -1.84 -15.18
CA LEU A 27 7.99 -1.43 -13.79
C LEU A 27 7.02 -2.15 -12.84
N ALA A 28 5.78 -2.40 -13.29
CA ALA A 28 4.79 -3.15 -12.54
C ALA A 28 5.09 -4.66 -12.45
N ASP A 29 5.93 -5.19 -13.34
CA ASP A 29 6.44 -6.56 -13.28
C ASP A 29 7.71 -6.66 -12.43
N LYS A 30 8.57 -5.62 -12.44
CA LYS A 30 9.76 -5.53 -11.58
C LYS A 30 9.42 -5.31 -10.10
N ASN A 31 8.37 -4.56 -9.81
CA ASN A 31 7.87 -4.38 -8.45
C ASN A 31 6.58 -5.16 -8.29
N THR A 32 6.54 -6.10 -7.35
CA THR A 32 5.27 -6.76 -7.03
C THR A 32 4.26 -5.67 -6.65
N LYS A 33 3.12 -5.60 -7.36
CA LYS A 33 2.07 -4.56 -7.16
C LYS A 33 1.65 -4.36 -5.68
N THR A 34 1.91 -5.34 -4.83
CA THR A 34 1.72 -5.33 -3.38
C THR A 34 2.70 -4.40 -2.65
N GLU A 35 3.99 -4.40 -3.01
CA GLU A 35 5.04 -3.64 -2.34
C GLU A 35 4.86 -2.13 -2.49
N ILE A 36 4.57 -1.64 -3.70
CA ILE A 36 4.36 -0.20 -3.94
C ILE A 36 3.19 0.33 -3.11
N PHE A 37 2.10 -0.44 -3.02
CA PHE A 37 0.93 -0.01 -2.26
C PHE A 37 1.20 -0.01 -0.76
N ASP A 38 1.75 -1.10 -0.21
CA ASP A 38 2.02 -1.17 1.23
C ASP A 38 3.05 -0.11 1.65
N HIS A 39 4.08 0.10 0.84
CA HIS A 39 5.08 1.14 1.08
C HIS A 39 4.46 2.55 1.03
N PHE A 40 3.62 2.84 0.02
CA PHE A 40 2.91 4.12 -0.06
C PHE A 40 2.03 4.37 1.16
N VAL A 41 1.23 3.37 1.57
CA VAL A 41 0.35 3.50 2.74
C VAL A 41 1.18 3.59 4.02
N GLU A 42 2.32 2.90 4.13
CA GLU A 42 3.21 2.96 5.28
C GLU A 42 3.75 4.38 5.46
N ASN A 43 4.26 4.98 4.39
CA ASN A 43 4.77 6.35 4.39
C ASN A 43 3.71 7.40 4.73
N LYS A 44 2.42 7.11 4.52
CA LYS A 44 1.32 8.00 4.92
C LYS A 44 0.86 7.73 6.35
N ARG A 45 0.58 6.46 6.68
CA ARG A 45 -0.03 6.04 7.94
C ARG A 45 0.94 6.07 9.12
N PHE A 46 2.19 5.70 8.88
CA PHE A 46 3.23 5.60 9.91
C PHE A 46 4.26 6.72 9.84
N LYS A 47 3.99 7.80 9.09
CA LYS A 47 4.88 8.98 8.97
C LYS A 47 5.30 9.56 10.33
N LYS A 48 4.40 9.50 11.31
CA LYS A 48 4.60 10.04 12.68
C LYS A 48 4.93 8.94 13.69
N GLY A 49 5.38 7.77 13.23
CA GLY A 49 5.61 6.59 14.05
C GLY A 49 4.50 5.55 13.92
N ILE A 50 4.81 4.35 14.41
CA ILE A 50 3.95 3.17 14.29
C ILE A 50 3.10 3.05 15.55
N VAL A 51 1.78 3.13 15.37
CA VAL A 51 0.79 3.04 16.45
C VAL A 51 -0.04 1.77 16.23
N CYS A 52 -0.17 0.95 17.26
CA CYS A 52 -0.98 -0.27 17.20
C CYS A 52 -2.43 0.09 16.85
N PRO A 53 -3.01 -0.48 15.78
CA PRO A 53 -4.38 -0.19 15.39
C PRO A 53 -5.41 -0.70 16.41
N HIS A 54 -5.07 -1.73 17.18
CA HIS A 54 -5.95 -2.39 18.15
C HIS A 54 -6.02 -1.68 19.50
N CYS A 55 -4.87 -1.31 20.09
CA CYS A 55 -4.81 -0.74 21.45
C CYS A 55 -4.15 0.64 21.54
N LYS A 56 -3.77 1.24 20.40
CA LYS A 56 -3.13 2.56 20.30
C LYS A 56 -1.77 2.70 20.99
N SER A 57 -1.19 1.62 21.51
CA SER A 57 0.19 1.62 22.00
C SER A 57 1.18 1.91 20.87
N THR A 58 2.20 2.73 21.17
CA THR A 58 3.37 2.99 20.30
C THR A 58 4.46 1.93 20.46
N SER A 59 4.37 1.07 21.47
CA SER A 59 5.32 -0.01 21.71
C SER A 59 5.08 -1.14 20.71
N THR A 60 5.71 -0.99 19.54
CA THR A 60 5.54 -1.87 18.38
C THR A 60 6.89 -2.20 17.78
N VAL A 61 7.06 -3.43 17.30
CA VAL A 61 8.30 -3.89 16.65
C VAL A 61 7.99 -4.56 15.32
N ARG A 62 8.94 -4.48 14.38
CA ARG A 62 8.89 -5.22 13.10
C ARG A 62 9.01 -6.72 13.40
N ASN A 63 8.15 -7.54 12.78
CA ASN A 63 8.05 -8.97 13.02
C ASN A 63 8.04 -9.75 11.69
N GLY A 64 9.13 -9.60 10.92
CA GLY A 64 9.30 -10.25 9.62
C GLY A 64 8.34 -9.76 8.52
N LEU A 65 8.44 -10.41 7.36
CA LEU A 65 7.60 -10.16 6.19
C LEU A 65 6.63 -11.32 6.00
N ASN A 66 5.44 -11.05 5.47
CA ASN A 66 4.53 -12.07 4.97
C ASN A 66 4.14 -11.73 3.54
N LYS A 67 4.54 -12.57 2.58
CA LYS A 67 4.29 -12.35 1.14
C LYS A 67 4.59 -10.90 0.73
N LEU A 68 5.76 -10.40 1.16
CA LEU A 68 6.30 -9.06 0.93
C LEU A 68 5.66 -7.91 1.73
N THR A 69 4.58 -8.14 2.48
CA THR A 69 4.03 -7.14 3.39
C THR A 69 4.73 -7.20 4.76
N GLN A 70 5.22 -6.05 5.24
CA GLN A 70 5.78 -5.93 6.59
C GLN A 70 4.72 -6.22 7.67
N ARG A 71 5.05 -7.15 8.58
CA ARG A 71 4.28 -7.41 9.80
C ARG A 71 4.88 -6.68 10.98
N TYR A 72 4.01 -6.25 11.88
CA TYR A 72 4.34 -5.62 13.14
C TYR A 72 3.69 -6.40 14.27
N ILE A 73 4.31 -6.40 15.45
CA ILE A 73 3.71 -6.92 16.68
C ILE A 73 3.69 -5.83 17.73
N CYS A 74 2.53 -5.61 18.36
CA CYS A 74 2.41 -4.69 19.49
C CYS A 74 2.85 -5.39 20.77
N LYS A 75 3.75 -4.77 21.54
CA LYS A 75 4.18 -5.30 22.85
C LYS A 75 3.11 -5.11 23.93
N GLY A 76 2.24 -4.11 23.78
CA GLY A 76 1.14 -3.86 24.72
C GLY A 76 0.03 -4.90 24.66
N CYS A 77 -0.53 -5.17 23.47
CA CYS A 77 -1.64 -6.12 23.32
C CYS A 77 -1.26 -7.48 22.69
N ARG A 78 0.01 -7.67 22.33
CA ARG A 78 0.56 -8.88 21.69
C ARG A 78 -0.03 -9.25 20.32
N LYS A 79 -0.98 -8.46 19.79
CA LYS A 79 -1.57 -8.68 18.46
C LYS A 79 -0.60 -8.29 17.34
N SER A 80 -0.58 -9.09 16.28
CA SER A 80 0.11 -8.78 15.03
C SER A 80 -0.76 -7.90 14.14
N PHE A 81 -0.15 -6.97 13.42
CA PHE A 81 -0.83 -6.13 12.42
C PHE A 81 0.09 -5.82 11.24
N THR A 82 -0.49 -5.36 10.13
CA THR A 82 0.23 -4.80 8.98
C THR A 82 -0.25 -3.38 8.75
N VAL A 83 0.33 -2.69 7.76
CA VAL A 83 -0.14 -1.36 7.34
C VAL A 83 -1.63 -1.37 6.89
N ARG A 84 -2.13 -2.51 6.41
CA ARG A 84 -3.53 -2.70 5.98
C ARG A 84 -4.49 -3.09 7.11
N THR A 85 -4.02 -3.33 8.33
CA THR A 85 -4.92 -3.70 9.44
C THR A 85 -5.90 -2.56 9.75
N ASN A 86 -7.18 -2.90 9.87
CA ASN A 86 -8.30 -1.94 10.04
C ASN A 86 -8.41 -0.90 8.92
N THR A 87 -8.00 -1.22 7.69
CA THR A 87 -8.33 -0.40 6.50
C THR A 87 -9.43 -1.09 5.68
N ILE A 88 -10.08 -0.33 4.81
CA ILE A 88 -11.04 -0.88 3.82
C ILE A 88 -10.38 -1.90 2.89
N THR A 89 -9.06 -1.84 2.73
CA THR A 89 -8.28 -2.75 1.87
C THR A 89 -7.72 -3.95 2.65
N ALA A 90 -8.09 -4.13 3.91
CA ALA A 90 -7.67 -5.28 4.72
C ALA A 90 -8.06 -6.58 4.01
N SER A 91 -7.11 -7.53 3.92
CA SER A 91 -7.29 -8.84 3.27
C SER A 91 -7.70 -8.80 1.79
N SER A 92 -7.74 -7.62 1.16
CA SER A 92 -8.09 -7.49 -0.24
C SER A 92 -6.94 -7.90 -1.14
N LYS A 93 -7.23 -8.75 -2.11
CA LYS A 93 -6.32 -9.12 -3.21
C LYS A 93 -6.42 -8.14 -4.41
N LYS A 94 -7.19 -7.05 -4.28
CA LYS A 94 -7.41 -6.08 -5.37
C LYS A 94 -6.31 -5.02 -5.37
N SER A 95 -5.94 -4.55 -6.57
CA SER A 95 -4.95 -3.49 -6.74
C SER A 95 -5.52 -2.11 -6.36
N LEU A 96 -4.63 -1.15 -6.15
CA LEU A 96 -4.96 0.26 -5.95
C LEU A 96 -5.89 0.83 -7.03
N VAL A 97 -5.62 0.51 -8.30
CA VAL A 97 -6.42 0.99 -9.44
C VAL A 97 -7.86 0.50 -9.33
N VAL A 98 -8.05 -0.77 -8.94
CA VAL A 98 -9.37 -1.35 -8.73
C VAL A 98 -10.07 -0.69 -7.54
N TRP A 99 -9.37 -0.48 -6.42
CA TRP A 99 -9.91 0.24 -5.27
C TRP A 99 -10.29 1.69 -5.60
N LYS A 100 -9.47 2.41 -6.37
CA LYS A 100 -9.76 3.78 -6.83
C LYS A 100 -11.04 3.82 -7.67
N LYS A 101 -11.23 2.85 -8.56
CA LYS A 101 -12.46 2.71 -9.36
C LYS A 101 -13.70 2.39 -8.51
N PHE A 102 -13.56 1.61 -7.44
CA PHE A 102 -14.66 1.35 -6.52
C PHE A 102 -15.06 2.61 -5.75
N LEU A 103 -14.08 3.33 -5.20
CA LEU A 103 -14.31 4.56 -4.44
C LEU A 103 -14.87 5.69 -5.31
N SER A 104 -14.42 5.82 -6.56
CA SER A 104 -14.90 6.86 -7.48
C SER A 104 -16.36 6.68 -7.89
N LYS A 105 -16.91 5.47 -7.75
CA LYS A 105 -18.28 5.15 -8.16
C LYS A 105 -19.34 5.44 -7.09
N ASN A 106 -19.00 6.14 -6.00
CA ASN A 106 -19.91 6.41 -4.87
C ASN A 106 -20.66 5.14 -4.41
N VAL A 107 -20.02 3.99 -4.47
CA VAL A 107 -20.64 2.72 -4.04
C VAL A 107 -20.61 2.71 -2.51
N PRO A 108 -21.78 2.59 -1.83
CA PRO A 108 -21.81 2.51 -0.37
C PRO A 108 -20.94 1.36 0.10
N ILE A 109 -19.97 1.66 0.98
CA ILE A 109 -18.96 0.71 1.49
C ILE A 109 -19.62 -0.52 2.16
N ARG A 110 -20.88 -0.41 2.59
CA ARG A 110 -21.66 -1.49 3.20
C ARG A 110 -22.18 -2.54 2.20
N ASN A 111 -22.33 -2.21 0.92
CA ASN A 111 -23.04 -3.07 -0.05
C ASN A 111 -22.15 -3.68 -1.14
N ALA A 112 -20.83 -3.51 -1.07
CA ALA A 112 -19.89 -4.05 -2.06
C ALA A 112 -19.06 -5.21 -1.49
N LEU A 113 -19.68 -6.39 -1.39
CA LEU A 113 -19.04 -7.72 -1.25
C LEU A 113 -18.37 -8.02 0.13
N PRO A 114 -18.19 -9.30 0.50
CA PRO A 114 -18.17 -9.76 1.89
C PRO A 114 -16.84 -9.44 2.55
N ILE A 115 -16.71 -8.21 3.02
CA ILE A 115 -15.67 -7.84 3.97
C ILE A 115 -16.11 -8.49 5.28
N ARG A 116 -15.41 -9.54 5.72
CA ARG A 116 -15.53 -10.03 7.09
C ARG A 116 -15.18 -8.86 8.01
N LEU A 117 -16.19 -8.13 8.44
CA LEU A 117 -16.15 -7.32 9.64
C LEU A 117 -16.08 -8.34 10.78
N THR A 118 -14.86 -8.72 11.17
CA THR A 118 -14.69 -9.49 12.39
C THR A 118 -15.03 -8.57 13.55
N GLU A 119 -16.06 -8.96 14.31
CA GLU A 119 -16.42 -8.44 15.63
C GLU A 119 -15.22 -8.43 16.60
#